data_AF-A0ABD7EYH5-F1
#
_entry.id   AF-A0ABD7EYH5-F1
#
_cell.length_a   1.000
_cell.length_b   1.000
_cell.length_c   1.000
_cell.angle_alpha   90.00
_cell.angle_beta   90.00
_cell.angle_gamma   90.00
#
_symmetry.space_group_name_H-M   'P 1'
#
loop_
_entity.id
_entity.type
_entity.pdbx_description
1 polymer ?
#
loop_
_entity_poly.entity_id
_entity_poly.type
_entity_poly.pdbx_seq_one_letter_code
_entity_poly.pdbx_strand_id
1 'polypeptide(L)'
;MNFVNKIYELAEQIAYRHKMLNHHAAWLLLSTIAVWSLSDNHPIPAIVAAILIMGFYAVIIMNDVKTKYGDKLIADGRKVSIEQAIELLKTEILENCDKQEQQKLLDLLEKKCLTQIKFKNFFKYRLFWIAYIFWGWMLLDLLILSR
;
A
#
# COMPACT_ATOMS: atom_id res chain seq x y z
N MET A 1 -23.12 12.60 -12.17
CA MET A 1 -22.00 11.75 -11.72
C MET A 1 -21.74 12.08 -10.25
N ASN A 2 -21.81 11.12 -9.31
CA ASN A 2 -21.68 11.45 -7.89
C ASN A 2 -20.22 11.35 -7.43
N PHE A 3 -19.47 12.46 -7.56
CA PHE A 3 -18.08 12.56 -7.14
C PHE A 3 -17.89 12.26 -5.65
N VAL A 4 -18.88 12.59 -4.80
CA VAL A 4 -18.84 12.25 -3.38
C VAL A 4 -18.75 10.73 -3.20
N ASN A 5 -19.57 9.96 -3.90
CA ASN A 5 -19.53 8.49 -3.82
C ASN A 5 -18.18 7.94 -4.28
N LYS A 6 -17.64 8.43 -5.42
CA LYS A 6 -16.30 8.02 -5.89
C LYS A 6 -15.20 8.29 -4.86
N ILE A 7 -15.22 9.46 -4.20
CA ILE A 7 -14.24 9.79 -3.17
C ILE A 7 -14.37 8.86 -1.96
N TYR A 8 -15.60 8.54 -1.53
CA TYR A 8 -15.83 7.61 -0.43
C TYR A 8 -15.36 6.19 -0.77
N GLU A 9 -15.64 5.70 -1.98
CA GLU A 9 -15.19 4.39 -2.45
C GLU A 9 -13.66 4.33 -2.50
N LEU A 10 -12.99 5.37 -3.02
CA LEU A 10 -11.53 5.45 -3.04
C LEU A 10 -10.95 5.45 -1.62
N ALA A 11 -11.53 6.22 -0.71
CA ALA A 11 -11.11 6.24 0.69
C ALA A 11 -11.29 4.87 1.38
N GLU A 12 -12.35 4.13 1.06
CA GLU A 12 -12.57 2.77 1.58
C GLU A 12 -11.55 1.77 1.01
N GLN A 13 -11.24 1.87 -0.29
CA GLN A 13 -10.22 1.04 -0.93
C GLN A 13 -8.83 1.28 -0.30
N ILE A 14 -8.46 2.54 -0.07
CA ILE A 14 -7.23 2.93 0.63
C ILE A 14 -7.20 2.35 2.05
N ALA A 15 -8.27 2.53 2.83
CA ALA A 15 -8.34 2.02 4.19
C ALA A 15 -8.24 0.48 4.25
N TYR A 16 -8.91 -0.21 3.32
CA TYR A 16 -8.88 -1.66 3.23
C TYR A 16 -7.51 -2.19 2.84
N ARG A 17 -6.83 -1.57 1.87
CA ARG A 17 -5.45 -1.92 1.51
C ARG A 17 -4.51 -1.83 2.72
N HIS A 18 -4.59 -0.73 3.48
CA HIS A 18 -3.79 -0.58 4.70
C HIS A 18 -4.16 -1.60 5.79
N LYS A 19 -5.44 -1.97 5.90
CA LYS A 19 -5.86 -3.05 6.80
C LYS A 19 -5.23 -4.38 6.41
N MET A 20 -5.21 -4.73 5.12
CA MET A 20 -4.60 -5.98 4.62
C MET A 20 -3.08 -5.98 4.79
N LEU A 21 -2.42 -4.84 4.56
CA LEU A 21 -1.00 -4.64 4.91
C LEU A 21 -0.72 -4.95 6.38
N ASN A 22 -1.61 -4.61 7.29
CA ASN A 22 -1.40 -4.90 8.70
C ASN A 22 -1.82 -6.32 9.08
N HIS A 23 -2.82 -6.89 8.40
CA HIS A 23 -3.30 -8.25 8.62
C HIS A 23 -2.24 -9.29 8.26
N HIS A 24 -1.56 -9.13 7.13
CA HIS A 24 -0.52 -10.05 6.67
C HIS A 24 0.87 -9.75 7.25
N ALA A 25 1.01 -8.75 8.12
CA ALA A 25 2.30 -8.36 8.67
C ALA A 25 3.04 -9.52 9.38
N ALA A 26 2.29 -10.40 10.06
CA ALA A 26 2.87 -11.58 10.69
C ALA A 26 3.46 -12.57 9.67
N TRP A 27 2.83 -12.71 8.50
CA TRP A 27 3.35 -13.54 7.41
C TRP A 27 4.66 -12.95 6.85
N LEU A 28 4.72 -11.63 6.66
CA LEU A 28 5.93 -10.94 6.23
C LEU A 28 7.07 -11.15 7.25
N LEU A 29 6.77 -10.99 8.53
CA LEU A 29 7.73 -11.17 9.60
C LEU A 29 8.28 -12.61 9.64
N LEU A 30 7.40 -13.61 9.61
CA LEU A 30 7.79 -15.02 9.66
C LEU A 30 8.63 -15.42 8.44
N SER A 31 8.24 -14.96 7.25
CA SER A 31 8.98 -15.22 6.02
C SER A 31 10.37 -14.57 6.05
N THR A 32 10.45 -13.36 6.61
CA THR A 32 11.72 -12.65 6.81
C THR A 32 12.66 -13.41 7.75
N ILE A 33 12.15 -13.94 8.87
CA ILE A 33 12.93 -14.77 9.81
C ILE A 33 13.44 -16.04 9.11
N ALA A 34 12.60 -16.70 8.32
CA ALA A 34 12.98 -17.90 7.57
C ALA A 34 14.11 -17.61 6.57
N VAL A 35 14.05 -16.49 5.85
CA VAL A 35 15.12 -16.11 4.92
C VAL A 35 16.39 -15.74 5.65
N TRP A 36 16.29 -15.03 6.78
CA TRP A 36 17.47 -14.68 7.55
C TRP A 36 18.20 -15.92 8.07
N SER A 37 17.49 -17.00 8.42
CA SER A 37 18.12 -18.26 8.83
C SER A 37 19.00 -18.92 7.76
N LEU A 38 18.86 -18.51 6.49
CA LEU A 38 19.67 -19.00 5.38
C LEU A 38 20.93 -18.15 5.13
N SER A 39 21.09 -17.01 5.81
CA SER A 39 22.13 -16.00 5.54
C SER A 39 23.54 -16.57 5.63
N ASP A 40 23.79 -17.39 6.64
CA ASP A 40 25.14 -17.81 7.01
C ASP A 40 25.75 -18.78 6.00
N ASN A 41 24.90 -19.62 5.39
CA ASN A 41 25.34 -20.65 4.45
C ASN A 41 25.10 -20.25 2.99
N HIS A 42 24.09 -19.42 2.73
CA HIS A 42 23.60 -19.12 1.39
C HIS A 42 23.20 -17.63 1.25
N PRO A 43 24.15 -16.69 1.32
CA PRO A 43 23.85 -15.25 1.36
C PRO A 43 23.19 -14.74 0.07
N ILE A 44 23.66 -15.19 -1.11
CA ILE A 44 23.07 -14.80 -2.40
C ILE A 44 21.62 -15.31 -2.53
N PRO A 45 21.33 -16.61 -2.30
CA PRO A 45 19.94 -17.09 -2.24
C PRO A 45 19.07 -16.37 -1.21
N ALA A 46 19.61 -16.01 -0.05
CA ALA A 46 18.89 -15.26 0.97
C ALA A 46 18.46 -13.87 0.46
N ILE A 47 19.35 -13.14 -0.22
CA ILE A 47 19.03 -11.84 -0.83
C ILE A 47 17.90 -11.99 -1.86
N VAL A 48 17.99 -12.98 -2.75
CA VAL A 48 16.95 -13.23 -3.76
C VAL A 48 15.61 -13.56 -3.09
N ALA A 49 15.62 -14.43 -2.08
CA ALA A 49 14.41 -14.79 -1.33
C ALA A 49 13.82 -13.58 -0.58
N ALA A 50 14.64 -12.70 -0.03
CA ALA A 50 14.19 -11.47 0.64
C ALA A 50 13.44 -10.55 -0.31
N ILE A 51 13.92 -10.38 -1.55
CA ILE A 51 13.23 -9.60 -2.60
C ILE A 51 11.92 -10.28 -3.00
N LEU A 52 11.94 -11.60 -3.20
CA LEU A 52 10.76 -12.36 -3.60
C LEU A 52 9.65 -12.30 -2.56
N ILE A 53 9.96 -12.40 -1.27
CA ILE A 53 8.95 -12.29 -0.19
C ILE A 53 8.19 -10.97 -0.30
N MET A 54 8.87 -9.85 -0.52
CA MET A 54 8.19 -8.56 -0.68
C MET A 54 7.33 -8.52 -1.94
N GLY A 55 7.78 -9.14 -3.03
CA GLY A 55 6.97 -9.31 -4.24
C GLY A 55 5.69 -10.10 -3.97
N PHE A 56 5.80 -11.27 -3.33
CA PHE A 56 4.65 -12.10 -2.93
C PHE A 56 3.73 -11.36 -1.97
N TYR A 57 4.29 -10.63 -1.02
CA TYR A 57 3.55 -9.84 -0.06
C TYR A 57 2.64 -8.81 -0.76
N ALA A 58 3.22 -8.05 -1.69
CA ALA A 58 2.47 -7.09 -2.49
C ALA A 58 1.36 -7.76 -3.30
N VAL A 59 1.64 -8.91 -3.92
CA VAL A 59 0.65 -9.69 -4.68
C VAL A 59 -0.51 -10.18 -3.81
N ILE A 60 -0.22 -10.71 -2.61
CA ILE A 60 -1.25 -11.16 -1.66
C ILE A 60 -2.21 -10.00 -1.33
N ILE A 61 -1.66 -8.84 -0.97
CA ILE A 61 -2.46 -7.66 -0.65
C ILE A 61 -3.28 -7.19 -1.85
N MET A 62 -2.68 -7.17 -3.05
CA MET A 62 -3.40 -6.79 -4.26
C MET A 62 -4.55 -7.77 -4.57
N ASN A 63 -4.33 -9.06 -4.37
CA ASN A 63 -5.37 -10.07 -4.53
C ASN A 63 -6.50 -9.86 -3.51
N ASP A 64 -6.21 -9.54 -2.25
CA ASP A 64 -7.26 -9.25 -1.26
C ASP A 64 -8.10 -8.04 -1.64
N VAL A 65 -7.45 -6.97 -2.10
CA VAL A 65 -8.14 -5.76 -2.57
C VAL A 65 -8.99 -6.09 -3.81
N LYS A 66 -8.45 -6.87 -4.75
CA LYS A 66 -9.17 -7.31 -5.95
C LYS A 66 -10.36 -8.21 -5.63
N THR A 67 -10.21 -9.15 -4.71
CA THR A 67 -11.30 -10.02 -4.26
C THR A 67 -12.44 -9.22 -3.63
N LYS A 68 -12.14 -8.16 -2.87
CA LYS A 68 -13.17 -7.34 -2.24
C LYS A 68 -13.89 -6.41 -3.22
N TYR A 69 -13.17 -5.76 -4.13
CA TYR A 69 -13.72 -4.67 -4.94
C TYR A 69 -13.96 -5.03 -6.41
N GLY A 70 -13.38 -6.13 -6.92
CA GLY A 70 -13.59 -6.63 -8.27
C GLY A 70 -13.38 -5.55 -9.33
N ASP A 71 -14.37 -5.35 -10.19
CA ASP A 71 -14.36 -4.34 -11.27
C ASP A 71 -14.62 -2.90 -10.78
N LYS A 72 -14.97 -2.70 -9.50
CA LYS A 72 -15.16 -1.37 -8.89
C LYS A 72 -13.86 -0.76 -8.37
N LEU A 73 -12.73 -1.37 -8.68
CA LEU A 73 -11.41 -0.91 -8.25
C LEU A 73 -11.03 0.38 -8.97
N ILE A 74 -10.85 1.44 -8.19
CA ILE A 74 -10.45 2.77 -8.70
C ILE A 74 -8.92 2.85 -8.75
N ALA A 75 -8.24 2.24 -7.78
CA ALA A 75 -6.78 2.17 -7.71
C ALA A 75 -6.30 0.72 -7.86
N ASP A 76 -6.19 0.24 -9.11
CA ASP A 76 -5.56 -1.04 -9.42
C ASP A 76 -4.05 -0.90 -9.28
N GLY A 77 -3.46 -1.36 -8.18
CA GLY A 77 -2.02 -1.23 -7.89
C GLY A 77 -1.05 -1.71 -8.99
N ARG A 78 -1.56 -2.36 -10.04
CA ARG A 78 -0.83 -2.74 -11.26
C ARG A 78 -0.90 -1.71 -12.40
N LYS A 79 -2.00 -0.96 -12.51
CA LYS A 79 -2.31 -0.05 -13.64
C LYS A 79 -2.45 1.41 -13.23
N VAL A 80 -2.99 1.68 -12.03
CA VAL A 80 -3.25 3.01 -11.49
C VAL A 80 -2.89 3.00 -10.01
N SER A 81 -1.82 3.71 -9.65
CA SER A 81 -1.45 3.88 -8.24
C SER A 81 -2.54 4.65 -7.49
N ILE A 82 -2.58 4.55 -6.15
CA ILE A 82 -3.52 5.34 -5.34
C ILE A 82 -3.33 6.85 -5.59
N GLU A 83 -2.08 7.28 -5.78
CA GLU A 83 -1.76 8.68 -6.09
C GLU A 83 -2.31 9.09 -7.46
N GLN A 84 -2.11 8.25 -8.49
CA GLN A 84 -2.67 8.49 -9.82
C GLN A 84 -4.21 8.48 -9.81
N ALA A 85 -4.83 7.61 -9.03
CA ALA A 85 -6.29 7.59 -8.86
C ALA A 85 -6.82 8.88 -8.22
N ILE A 86 -6.08 9.44 -7.25
CA ILE A 86 -6.40 10.73 -6.63
C ILE A 86 -6.22 11.88 -7.63
N GLU A 87 -5.14 11.88 -8.41
CA GLU A 87 -4.90 12.90 -9.44
C GLU A 87 -5.96 12.87 -10.54
N LEU A 88 -6.33 11.67 -11.03
CA LEU A 88 -7.40 11.52 -12.01
C LEU A 88 -8.73 12.05 -11.46
N LEU A 89 -9.09 11.72 -10.21
CA LEU A 89 -10.29 12.26 -9.58
C LEU A 89 -10.23 13.79 -9.43
N LYS A 90 -9.04 14.32 -9.10
CA LYS A 90 -8.82 15.76 -8.97
C LYS A 90 -9.04 16.47 -10.31
N THR A 91 -8.50 15.92 -11.40
CA THR A 91 -8.67 16.46 -12.75
C THR A 91 -10.13 16.35 -13.20
N GLU A 92 -10.80 15.21 -12.99
CA GLU A 92 -12.22 15.05 -13.33
C GLU A 92 -13.11 16.07 -12.59
N ILE A 93 -12.82 16.38 -11.31
CA ILE A 93 -13.56 17.38 -10.53
C ILE A 93 -13.31 18.79 -11.09
N LEU A 94 -12.07 19.12 -11.48
CA LEU A 94 -11.72 20.43 -12.03
C LEU A 94 -12.33 20.67 -13.42
N GLU A 95 -12.55 19.62 -14.20
CA GLU A 95 -13.13 19.73 -15.54
C GLU A 95 -14.67 19.74 -15.54
N ASN A 96 -15.32 19.04 -14.60
CA ASN A 96 -16.76 18.75 -14.68
C ASN A 96 -17.64 19.44 -13.63
N CYS A 97 -17.08 20.19 -12.67
CA CYS A 97 -17.84 20.86 -11.62
C CYS A 97 -17.69 22.39 -11.65
N ASP A 98 -18.71 23.11 -11.16
CA ASP A 98 -18.64 24.55 -10.96
C ASP A 98 -17.68 24.94 -9.83
N LYS A 99 -17.08 26.13 -9.92
CA LYS A 99 -16.03 26.60 -8.99
C LYS A 99 -16.40 26.50 -7.51
N GLN A 100 -17.66 26.71 -7.13
CA GLN A 100 -18.11 26.58 -5.75
C GLN A 100 -18.22 25.12 -5.26
N GLU A 101 -18.53 24.18 -6.15
CA GLU A 101 -18.59 22.74 -5.82
C GLU A 101 -17.21 22.09 -5.87
N GLN A 102 -16.34 22.54 -6.79
CA GLN A 102 -14.97 22.08 -6.91
C GLN A 102 -14.23 22.15 -5.57
N GLN A 103 -14.27 23.31 -4.91
CA GLN A 103 -13.50 23.51 -3.68
C GLN A 103 -13.99 22.60 -2.54
N LYS A 104 -15.31 22.35 -2.44
CA LYS A 104 -15.89 21.41 -1.47
C LYS A 104 -15.47 19.97 -1.75
N LEU A 105 -15.48 19.55 -3.02
CA LEU A 105 -15.11 18.19 -3.42
C LEU A 105 -13.60 17.94 -3.29
N LEU A 106 -12.77 18.94 -3.60
CA LEU A 106 -11.32 18.88 -3.43
C LEU A 106 -10.92 18.80 -1.95
N ASP A 107 -11.56 19.60 -1.08
CA ASP A 107 -11.33 19.51 0.37
C ASP A 107 -11.76 18.15 0.93
N LEU A 108 -12.88 17.59 0.43
CA LEU A 108 -13.34 16.26 0.83
C LEU A 108 -12.37 15.15 0.36
N LEU A 109 -11.84 15.25 -0.86
CA LEU A 109 -10.81 14.35 -1.41
C LEU A 109 -9.52 14.41 -0.57
N GLU A 110 -9.05 15.61 -0.22
CA GLU A 110 -7.84 15.79 0.58
C GLU A 110 -8.02 15.23 2.00
N LYS A 111 -9.16 15.54 2.64
CA LYS A 111 -9.46 15.09 4.00
C LYS A 111 -9.65 13.57 4.08
N LYS A 112 -10.31 12.95 3.08
CA LYS A 112 -10.64 11.52 3.13
C LYS A 112 -9.58 10.62 2.54
N CYS A 113 -8.87 11.04 1.48
CA CYS A 113 -7.90 10.20 0.78
C CYS A 113 -6.46 10.58 1.12
N LEU A 114 -6.05 11.84 0.90
CA LEU A 114 -4.66 12.26 1.11
C LEU A 114 -4.24 12.16 2.59
N THR A 115 -5.14 12.50 3.52
CA THR A 115 -4.86 12.37 4.95
C THR A 115 -4.68 10.91 5.40
N GLN A 116 -5.31 9.95 4.71
CA GLN A 116 -5.15 8.53 5.01
C GLN A 116 -3.81 7.96 4.53
N ILE A 117 -3.25 8.55 3.47
CA ILE A 117 -1.94 8.20 2.91
C ILE A 117 -0.82 8.86 3.71
N LYS A 118 -1.04 10.08 4.23
CA LYS A 118 -0.04 10.79 5.03
C LYS A 118 0.34 9.99 6.30
N PHE A 119 1.63 10.09 6.65
CA PHE A 119 2.35 9.43 7.74
C PHE A 119 1.67 9.49 9.13
N LYS A 120 0.66 10.35 9.33
CA LYS A 120 -0.11 10.46 10.59
C LYS A 120 -0.83 9.15 10.96
N ASN A 121 -1.07 8.26 9.99
CA ASN A 121 -1.66 6.94 10.20
C ASN A 121 -0.65 5.83 10.56
N PHE A 122 0.63 6.15 10.72
CA PHE A 122 1.70 5.18 11.01
C PHE A 122 1.39 4.27 12.21
N PHE A 123 0.87 4.84 13.30
CA PHE A 123 0.48 4.09 14.50
C PHE A 123 -0.69 3.12 14.28
N LYS A 124 -1.58 3.42 13.34
CA LYS A 124 -2.75 2.56 13.05
C LYS A 124 -2.35 1.26 12.36
N TYR A 125 -1.23 1.26 11.64
CA TYR A 125 -0.70 0.10 10.89
C TYR A 125 0.67 -0.33 11.43
N ARG A 126 0.83 -0.26 12.77
CA ARG A 126 2.09 -0.52 13.46
C ARG A 126 2.70 -1.89 13.16
N LEU A 127 1.90 -2.94 12.98
CA LEU A 127 2.43 -4.29 12.74
C LEU A 127 3.11 -4.37 11.38
N PHE A 128 2.49 -3.77 10.36
CA PHE A 128 3.10 -3.64 9.03
C PHE A 128 4.45 -2.93 9.13
N TRP A 129 4.51 -1.79 9.82
CA TRP A 129 5.75 -1.03 9.96
C TRP A 129 6.84 -1.78 10.70
N ILE A 130 6.50 -2.51 11.77
CA ILE A 130 7.45 -3.37 12.48
C ILE A 130 8.01 -4.44 11.54
N ALA A 131 7.14 -5.15 10.81
CA ALA A 131 7.57 -6.19 9.87
C ALA A 131 8.39 -5.63 8.71
N TYR A 132 8.01 -4.45 8.19
CA TYR A 132 8.69 -3.78 7.09
C TYR A 132 10.08 -3.26 7.49
N ILE A 133 10.20 -2.64 8.66
CA ILE A 133 11.48 -2.18 9.22
C ILE A 133 12.39 -3.38 9.47
N PHE A 134 11.86 -4.46 10.04
CA PHE A 134 12.61 -5.68 10.28
C PHE A 134 13.14 -6.30 8.98
N TRP A 135 12.29 -6.39 7.95
CA TRP A 135 12.70 -6.85 6.62
C TRP A 135 13.78 -5.96 6.00
N GLY A 136 13.62 -4.63 6.08
CA GLY A 136 14.59 -3.69 5.53
C GLY A 136 15.94 -3.75 6.24
N TRP A 137 15.94 -3.91 7.57
CA TRP A 137 17.17 -4.10 8.33
C TRP A 137 17.84 -5.43 7.98
N MET A 138 17.09 -6.53 7.93
CA MET A 138 17.61 -7.85 7.54
C MET A 138 18.22 -7.83 6.13
N LEU A 139 17.56 -7.17 5.17
CA LEU A 139 18.10 -7.03 3.81
C LEU A 139 19.40 -6.21 3.79
N LEU A 140 19.48 -5.14 4.57
CA LEU A 140 20.70 -4.33 4.67
C LEU A 140 21.85 -5.16 5.28
N ASP A 141 21.57 -5.93 6.32
CA ASP A 141 22.53 -6.83 6.97
C ASP A 141 23.07 -7.88 5.97
N LEU A 142 22.18 -8.53 5.21
CA LEU A 142 22.56 -9.46 4.15
C LEU A 142 23.47 -8.81 3.09
N LEU A 143 23.16 -7.59 2.67
CA LEU A 143 23.96 -6.88 1.67
C LEU A 143 25.35 -6.52 2.18
N ILE A 144 25.49 -6.20 3.47
CA ILE A 144 26.78 -5.93 4.11
C ILE A 144 27.60 -7.21 4.28
N LEU A 145 26.98 -8.30 4.72
CA LEU A 145 27.62 -9.60 4.94
C LEU A 145 28.03 -10.31 3.63
N SER A 146 27.35 -10.02 2.53
CA SER A 146 27.67 -10.58 1.20
C SER A 146 28.86 -9.92 0.49
N ARG A 147 29.49 -8.93 1.12
CA ARG A 147 30.61 -8.15 0.57
C ARG A 147 31.94 -8.64 1.13
#